data_AF-A0A0A1DRC2-F1
#
_entry.id   AF-A0A0A1DRC2-F1
#
_cell.length_a   1.000
_cell.length_b   1.000
_cell.length_c   1.000
_cell.angle_alpha   90.00
_cell.angle_beta   90.00
_cell.angle_gamma   90.00
#
_symmetry.space_group_name_H-M   'P 1'
#
loop_
_entity.id
_entity.type
_entity.pdbx_description
1 polymer ?
#
loop_
_entity_poly.entity_id
_entity_poly.type
_entity_poly.pdbx_seq_one_letter_code
_entity_poly.pdbx_strand_id
1 'polypeptide(L)'
;MLHALLLGLVLALGTGPTVTPPPGGMDVDYQLGGVVAPAPNVGVVVRDRRAAPAPGVYNVCYVNGFQTQPDEARLWRRHPGLVLRRGGRPVVDEAWGEWLLDLRTPAKRQRLAAIVGRWIDRCARDGFDGVELDNLDSFTRSHGLLKARHAKKYARLLTRRAHAAGLAVAQKNWADLDGRRLGFDFAVAEECGRYDECGAYVATYGDRVLVVEYRRRDFRRTCAEYGDRLGVVLRDRDLRPRGVRAWC
;
A
#
# COMPACT_ATOMS: atom_id res chain seq x y z
N MET A 1 38.82 -6.57 52.54
CA MET A 1 38.16 -5.47 51.79
C MET A 1 37.53 -6.04 50.54
N LEU A 2 36.22 -6.32 50.59
CA LEU A 2 35.46 -6.88 49.47
C LEU A 2 34.98 -5.72 48.58
N HIS A 3 35.54 -5.57 47.38
CA HIS A 3 35.07 -4.58 46.41
C HIS A 3 33.91 -5.17 45.62
N ALA A 4 32.69 -4.76 45.93
CA ALA A 4 31.50 -5.07 45.13
C ALA A 4 31.48 -4.16 43.90
N LEU A 5 31.65 -4.75 42.70
CA LEU A 5 31.40 -4.08 41.43
C LEU A 5 29.89 -4.03 41.17
N LEU A 6 29.30 -2.85 41.33
CA LEU A 6 27.95 -2.52 40.86
C LEU A 6 28.00 -2.34 39.34
N LEU A 7 27.48 -3.32 38.60
CA LEU A 7 27.25 -3.22 37.16
C LEU A 7 25.96 -2.42 36.91
N GLY A 8 26.09 -1.14 36.56
CA GLY A 8 24.97 -0.30 36.16
C GLY A 8 24.44 -0.72 34.80
N LEU A 9 23.22 -1.25 34.74
CA LEU A 9 22.51 -1.56 33.50
C LEU A 9 22.06 -0.23 32.84
N VAL A 10 22.81 0.24 31.85
CA VAL A 10 22.37 1.36 31.00
C VAL A 10 21.37 0.81 29.98
N LEU A 11 20.08 1.06 30.20
CA LEU A 11 19.03 0.84 29.21
C LEU A 11 19.21 1.85 28.07
N ALA A 12 19.88 1.43 26.99
CA ALA A 12 19.82 2.15 25.73
C ALA A 12 18.38 2.09 25.22
N LEU A 13 17.65 3.19 25.37
CA LEU A 13 16.37 3.41 24.69
C LEU A 13 16.68 3.48 23.19
N GLY A 14 16.63 2.33 22.52
CA GLY A 14 16.83 2.27 21.07
C GLY A 14 15.82 3.17 20.38
N THR A 15 16.29 4.13 19.59
CA THR A 15 15.42 4.86 18.67
C THR A 15 14.86 3.85 17.68
N GLY A 16 13.53 3.75 17.62
CA GLY A 16 12.86 2.87 16.67
C GLY A 16 13.32 3.14 15.23
N PRO A 17 13.08 2.20 14.30
CA PRO A 17 13.49 2.38 12.92
C PRO A 17 12.89 3.68 12.35
N THR A 18 13.74 4.45 11.67
CA THR A 18 13.32 5.72 11.06
C THR A 18 12.51 5.42 9.81
N VAL A 19 11.28 5.92 9.75
CA VAL A 19 10.41 5.80 8.57
C VAL A 19 10.76 6.90 7.57
N THR A 20 11.16 6.53 6.37
CA THR A 20 11.47 7.47 5.28
C THR A 20 10.51 7.26 4.12
N PRO A 21 9.60 8.23 3.84
CA PRO A 21 8.73 8.18 2.66
C PRO A 21 9.54 8.28 1.36
N PRO A 22 8.96 7.90 0.19
CA PRO A 22 9.67 8.03 -1.08
C PRO A 22 10.07 9.48 -1.38
N PRO A 23 11.15 9.68 -2.16
CA PRO A 23 11.46 10.98 -2.72
C PRO A 23 10.29 11.47 -3.58
N GLY A 24 9.90 12.73 -3.43
CA GLY A 24 8.89 13.36 -4.28
C GLY A 24 9.45 13.66 -5.67
N GLY A 25 8.57 13.72 -6.68
CA GLY A 25 8.93 14.09 -8.06
C GLY A 25 9.84 13.10 -8.80
N MET A 26 10.06 11.90 -8.27
CA MET A 26 10.82 10.85 -8.95
C MET A 26 9.91 9.97 -9.77
N ASP A 27 10.40 9.53 -10.94
CA ASP A 27 9.69 8.58 -11.77
C ASP A 27 9.43 7.27 -11.05
N VAL A 28 8.21 6.76 -11.23
CA VAL A 28 7.73 5.53 -10.61
C VAL A 28 7.49 4.45 -11.64
N ASP A 29 7.69 3.19 -11.28
CA ASP A 29 7.23 2.06 -12.10
C ASP A 29 6.40 1.06 -11.29
N TYR A 30 5.24 0.67 -11.84
CA TYR A 30 4.24 -0.18 -11.18
C TYR A 30 4.28 -1.58 -11.77
N GLN A 31 4.92 -2.51 -11.05
CA GLN A 31 5.33 -3.84 -11.53
C GLN A 31 4.61 -4.98 -10.76
N LEU A 32 3.29 -5.06 -10.86
CA LEU A 32 2.52 -6.14 -10.21
C LEU A 32 2.25 -7.35 -11.12
N GLY A 33 2.05 -7.13 -12.43
CA GLY A 33 1.86 -8.21 -13.42
C GLY A 33 3.15 -8.94 -13.80
N GLY A 34 4.28 -8.54 -13.21
CA GLY A 34 5.58 -9.19 -13.30
C GLY A 34 6.73 -8.20 -13.26
N VAL A 35 7.89 -8.70 -12.85
CA VAL A 35 9.08 -7.89 -12.56
C VAL A 35 9.93 -7.67 -13.80
N VAL A 36 10.39 -6.43 -13.99
CA VAL A 36 11.39 -6.05 -15.00
C VAL A 36 12.43 -5.12 -14.39
N ALA A 37 13.60 -5.02 -15.03
CA ALA A 37 14.58 -4.02 -14.67
C ALA A 37 13.95 -2.61 -14.79
N PRO A 38 14.07 -1.75 -13.75
CA PRO A 38 13.62 -0.36 -13.85
C PRO A 38 14.38 0.39 -14.95
N ALA A 39 13.72 1.35 -15.59
CA ALA A 39 14.40 2.25 -16.52
C ALA A 39 15.37 3.18 -15.75
N PRO A 40 16.44 3.70 -16.38
CA PRO A 40 17.47 4.48 -15.67
C PRO A 40 16.96 5.73 -14.92
N ASN A 41 15.85 6.31 -15.38
CA ASN A 41 15.19 7.48 -14.77
C ASN A 41 14.29 7.12 -13.57
N VAL A 42 13.92 5.85 -13.41
CA VAL A 42 12.98 5.41 -12.36
C VAL A 42 13.67 5.39 -11.00
N GLY A 43 13.20 6.24 -10.09
CA GLY A 43 13.67 6.32 -8.70
C GLY A 43 12.81 5.55 -7.70
N VAL A 44 11.59 5.16 -8.08
CA VAL A 44 10.64 4.44 -7.21
C VAL A 44 10.03 3.26 -7.95
N VAL A 45 9.95 2.09 -7.31
CA VAL A 45 9.31 0.90 -7.90
C VAL A 45 8.31 0.31 -6.91
N VAL A 46 7.12 -0.04 -7.41
CA VAL A 46 6.14 -0.83 -6.64
C VAL A 46 6.08 -2.25 -7.18
N ARG A 47 6.19 -3.24 -6.29
CA ARG A 47 6.19 -4.67 -6.62
C ARG A 47 5.36 -5.48 -5.63
N ASP A 48 4.77 -6.58 -6.10
CA ASP A 48 4.06 -7.54 -5.23
C ASP A 48 4.97 -8.02 -4.10
N ARG A 49 4.41 -8.21 -2.90
CA ARG A 49 5.11 -8.71 -1.70
C ARG A 49 5.88 -10.03 -1.86
N ARG A 50 5.67 -10.76 -2.95
CA ARG A 50 6.38 -12.01 -3.29
C ARG A 50 7.57 -11.79 -4.23
N ALA A 51 7.69 -10.62 -4.83
CA ALA A 51 8.81 -10.24 -5.67
C ALA A 51 9.97 -9.67 -4.83
N ALA A 52 11.19 -9.78 -5.36
CA ALA A 52 12.35 -9.13 -4.77
C ALA A 52 12.34 -7.61 -5.05
N PRO A 53 12.84 -6.77 -4.13
CA PRO A 53 13.07 -5.35 -4.42
C PRO A 53 14.10 -5.16 -5.54
N ALA A 54 14.06 -4.01 -6.20
CA ALA A 54 15.06 -3.58 -7.17
C ALA A 54 16.21 -2.86 -6.47
N PRO A 55 17.48 -3.15 -6.82
CA PRO A 55 18.62 -2.45 -6.23
C PRO A 55 18.66 -0.98 -6.67
N GLY A 56 19.14 -0.10 -5.78
CA GLY A 56 19.47 1.29 -6.10
C GLY A 56 18.27 2.24 -6.27
N VAL A 57 17.05 1.79 -5.99
CA VAL A 57 15.82 2.60 -6.07
C VAL A 57 14.99 2.43 -4.80
N TYR A 58 14.03 3.32 -4.57
CA TYR A 58 13.08 3.19 -3.46
C TYR A 58 12.04 2.11 -3.78
N ASN A 59 11.84 1.14 -2.90
CA ASN A 59 10.98 -0.02 -3.12
C ASN A 59 9.72 0.03 -2.26
N VAL A 60 8.55 0.02 -2.91
CA VAL A 60 7.25 -0.11 -2.28
C VAL A 60 6.72 -1.54 -2.45
N CYS A 61 6.44 -2.19 -1.33
CA CYS A 61 5.86 -3.53 -1.28
C CYS A 61 4.34 -3.44 -1.42
N TYR A 62 3.77 -3.98 -2.49
CA TYR A 62 2.32 -4.09 -2.64
C TYR A 62 1.77 -5.22 -1.77
N VAL A 63 0.76 -4.89 -0.96
CA VAL A 63 0.00 -5.84 -0.15
C VAL A 63 -1.49 -5.55 -0.31
N ASN A 64 -2.24 -6.52 -0.85
CA ASN A 64 -3.70 -6.47 -0.77
C ASN A 64 -4.13 -6.65 0.68
N GLY A 65 -4.44 -5.54 1.34
CA GLY A 65 -4.73 -5.52 2.78
C GLY A 65 -6.20 -5.71 3.09
N PHE A 66 -7.10 -5.44 2.14
CA PHE A 66 -8.53 -5.24 2.40
C PHE A 66 -9.44 -6.22 1.64
N GLN A 67 -8.88 -6.92 0.65
CA GLN A 67 -9.49 -8.07 -0.01
C GLN A 67 -8.50 -9.26 0.00
N THR A 68 -8.97 -10.40 -0.48
CA THR A 68 -8.15 -11.58 -0.75
C THR A 68 -7.64 -11.54 -2.18
N GLN A 69 -6.54 -12.22 -2.51
CA GLN A 69 -6.19 -12.48 -3.91
C GLN A 69 -6.74 -13.85 -4.39
N PRO A 70 -7.02 -14.04 -5.70
CA PRO A 70 -7.58 -15.30 -6.21
C PRO A 70 -6.71 -16.53 -5.92
N ASP A 71 -5.39 -16.37 -5.98
CA ASP A 71 -4.39 -17.41 -5.69
C ASP A 71 -4.19 -17.66 -4.19
N GLU A 72 -4.76 -16.82 -3.32
CA GLU A 72 -4.75 -17.00 -1.86
C GLU A 72 -6.02 -17.69 -1.33
N ALA A 73 -6.95 -18.12 -2.19
CA ALA A 73 -8.23 -18.69 -1.77
C ALA A 73 -8.11 -19.80 -0.72
N ARG A 74 -7.05 -20.62 -0.77
CA ARG A 74 -6.79 -21.69 0.21
C ARG A 74 -6.55 -21.15 1.62
N LEU A 75 -5.85 -20.03 1.78
CA LEU A 75 -5.62 -19.38 3.08
C LEU A 75 -6.95 -18.91 3.67
N TRP A 76 -7.75 -18.23 2.85
CA TRP A 76 -8.98 -17.59 3.29
C TRP A 76 -10.12 -18.57 3.54
N ARG A 77 -10.15 -19.71 2.84
CA ARG A 77 -11.05 -20.84 3.18
C ARG A 77 -10.80 -21.42 4.58
N ARG A 78 -9.58 -21.31 5.12
CA ARG A 78 -9.28 -21.70 6.52
C ARG A 78 -9.71 -20.63 7.54
N HIS A 79 -10.07 -19.44 7.06
CA HIS A 79 -10.48 -18.30 7.87
C HIS A 79 -11.84 -17.77 7.43
N PRO A 80 -12.89 -18.61 7.31
CA PRO A 80 -14.14 -18.22 6.68
C PRO A 80 -14.87 -17.09 7.43
N GLY A 81 -14.60 -16.92 8.73
CA GLY A 81 -15.13 -15.84 9.56
C GLY A 81 -14.39 -14.49 9.43
N LEU A 82 -13.28 -14.44 8.68
CA LEU A 82 -12.55 -13.21 8.34
C LEU A 82 -12.86 -12.72 6.93
N VAL A 83 -13.58 -13.50 6.13
CA VAL A 83 -14.12 -13.10 4.83
C VAL A 83 -15.52 -12.54 5.03
N LEU A 84 -15.82 -11.41 4.38
CA LEU A 84 -17.14 -10.79 4.41
C LEU A 84 -18.14 -11.68 3.69
N ARG A 85 -19.31 -11.91 4.31
CA ARG A 85 -20.35 -12.79 3.76
C ARG A 85 -21.72 -12.15 3.77
N ARG A 86 -22.53 -12.49 2.76
CA ARG A 86 -23.96 -12.19 2.64
C ARG A 86 -24.69 -13.47 2.26
N GLY A 87 -25.71 -13.86 3.02
CA GLY A 87 -26.45 -15.10 2.76
C GLY A 87 -25.55 -16.36 2.75
N GLY A 88 -24.54 -16.40 3.61
CA GLY A 88 -23.59 -17.51 3.69
C GLY A 88 -22.51 -17.53 2.59
N ARG A 89 -22.58 -16.69 1.56
CA ARG A 89 -21.60 -16.62 0.47
C ARG A 89 -20.60 -15.47 0.66
N PRO A 90 -19.33 -15.61 0.24
CA PRO A 90 -18.40 -14.50 0.17
C PRO A 90 -18.96 -13.32 -0.64
N VAL A 91 -18.71 -12.10 -0.18
CA VAL A 91 -18.92 -10.91 -0.99
C VAL A 91 -17.71 -10.76 -1.90
N VAL A 92 -17.95 -10.70 -3.20
CA VAL A 92 -16.90 -10.74 -4.24
C VAL A 92 -16.85 -9.39 -4.93
N ASP A 93 -15.64 -8.88 -5.15
CA ASP A 93 -15.37 -7.83 -6.11
C ASP A 93 -15.37 -8.44 -7.53
N GLU A 94 -16.42 -8.19 -8.29
CA GLU A 94 -16.62 -8.82 -9.60
C GLU A 94 -15.55 -8.41 -10.63
N ALA A 95 -14.92 -7.25 -10.45
CA ALA A 95 -13.87 -6.79 -11.35
C ALA A 95 -12.61 -7.66 -11.27
N TRP A 96 -12.34 -8.25 -10.09
CA TRP A 96 -11.08 -8.94 -9.80
C TRP A 96 -11.24 -10.37 -9.29
N GLY A 97 -12.47 -10.83 -9.02
CA GLY A 97 -12.74 -12.15 -8.45
C GLY A 97 -12.27 -12.31 -7.01
N GLU A 98 -12.04 -11.20 -6.32
CA GLU A 98 -11.47 -11.12 -4.98
C GLU A 98 -12.55 -11.07 -3.90
N TRP A 99 -12.35 -11.71 -2.75
CA TRP A 99 -13.30 -11.64 -1.64
C TRP A 99 -12.98 -10.49 -0.70
N LEU A 100 -13.98 -9.74 -0.28
CA LEU A 100 -13.80 -8.67 0.69
C LEU A 100 -13.52 -9.25 2.09
N LEU A 101 -12.65 -8.58 2.86
CA LEU A 101 -12.37 -8.97 4.24
C LEU A 101 -13.41 -8.39 5.22
N ASP A 102 -13.75 -9.14 6.26
CA ASP A 102 -14.77 -8.74 7.24
C ASP A 102 -14.19 -7.84 8.34
N LEU A 103 -14.26 -6.53 8.09
CA LEU A 103 -13.73 -5.51 9.00
C LEU A 103 -14.72 -5.07 10.10
N ARG A 104 -15.90 -5.72 10.23
CA ARG A 104 -17.02 -5.18 11.04
C ARG A 104 -16.70 -5.11 12.53
N THR A 105 -16.03 -6.13 13.08
CA THR A 105 -15.75 -6.19 14.52
C THR A 105 -14.29 -5.90 14.87
N PRO A 106 -13.99 -5.36 16.06
CA PRO A 106 -12.61 -5.19 16.52
C PRO A 106 -11.80 -6.49 16.50
N ALA A 107 -12.38 -7.60 16.97
CA ALA A 107 -11.72 -8.90 17.01
C ALA A 107 -11.33 -9.39 15.60
N LYS A 108 -12.19 -9.20 14.60
CA LYS A 108 -11.87 -9.55 13.21
C LYS A 108 -10.74 -8.69 12.66
N ARG A 109 -10.79 -7.37 12.88
CA ARG A 109 -9.71 -6.45 12.48
C ARG A 109 -8.36 -6.82 13.10
N GLN A 110 -8.32 -7.22 14.37
CA GLN A 110 -7.08 -7.68 15.01
C GLN A 110 -6.54 -8.98 14.40
N ARG A 111 -7.41 -9.96 14.16
CA ARG A 111 -7.02 -11.23 13.51
C ARG A 111 -6.53 -11.02 12.08
N LEU A 112 -7.19 -10.14 11.32
CA LEU A 112 -6.75 -9.73 9.99
C LEU A 112 -5.41 -8.99 10.04
N ALA A 113 -5.23 -8.08 11.00
CA ALA A 113 -3.99 -7.34 11.17
C ALA A 113 -2.83 -8.26 11.57
N ALA A 114 -3.09 -9.34 12.30
CA ALA A 114 -2.07 -10.35 12.59
C ALA A 114 -1.64 -11.12 11.33
N ILE A 115 -2.54 -11.39 10.38
CA ILE A 115 -2.21 -12.07 9.12
C ILE A 115 -1.46 -11.12 8.19
N VAL A 116 -2.06 -9.97 7.86
CA VAL A 116 -1.50 -8.97 6.95
C VAL A 116 -0.22 -8.36 7.54
N GLY A 117 -0.16 -8.17 8.86
CA GLY A 117 1.03 -7.69 9.56
C GLY A 117 2.25 -8.57 9.34
N ARG A 118 2.10 -9.89 9.28
CA ARG A 118 3.23 -10.80 8.94
C ARG A 118 3.72 -10.61 7.51
N TRP A 119 2.86 -10.20 6.60
CA TRP A 119 3.24 -9.87 5.22
C TRP A 119 4.01 -8.55 5.18
N ILE A 120 3.54 -7.53 5.90
CA ILE A 120 4.25 -6.26 6.09
C ILE A 120 5.64 -6.49 6.68
N ASP A 121 5.75 -7.31 7.72
CA ASP A 121 7.05 -7.65 8.33
C ASP A 121 7.98 -8.36 7.36
N ARG A 122 7.41 -9.16 6.44
CA ARG A 122 8.20 -9.83 5.41
C ARG A 122 8.70 -8.81 4.39
N CYS A 123 7.90 -7.84 3.98
CA CYS A 123 8.37 -6.74 3.12
C CYS A 123 9.60 -6.05 3.76
N ALA A 124 9.55 -5.74 5.06
CA ALA A 124 10.69 -5.14 5.76
C ALA A 124 11.92 -6.04 5.75
N ARG A 125 11.77 -7.34 6.06
CA ARG A 125 12.87 -8.32 6.02
C ARG A 125 13.44 -8.53 4.61
N ASP A 126 12.60 -8.45 3.59
CA ASP A 126 12.99 -8.63 2.19
C ASP A 126 13.68 -7.36 1.64
N GLY A 127 13.72 -6.26 2.40
CA GLY A 127 14.48 -5.04 2.06
C GLY A 127 13.67 -3.96 1.33
N PHE A 128 12.34 -3.98 1.45
CA PHE A 128 11.50 -2.87 0.96
C PHE A 128 11.60 -1.65 1.90
N ASP A 129 11.40 -0.45 1.35
CA ASP A 129 11.44 0.82 2.08
C ASP A 129 10.04 1.28 2.54
N GLY A 130 9.01 0.87 1.79
CA GLY A 130 7.63 1.17 2.10
C GLY A 130 6.66 0.05 1.72
N VAL A 131 5.39 0.23 2.06
CA VAL A 131 4.30 -0.69 1.74
C VAL A 131 3.07 0.05 1.24
N GLU A 132 2.47 -0.43 0.17
CA GLU A 132 1.15 -0.01 -0.30
C GLU A 132 0.09 -0.97 0.24
N LEU A 133 -0.96 -0.43 0.86
CA LEU A 133 -2.09 -1.21 1.37
C LEU A 133 -3.27 -1.11 0.41
N ASP A 134 -3.31 -2.04 -0.54
CA ASP A 134 -4.29 -2.02 -1.61
C ASP A 134 -5.71 -2.32 -1.14
N ASN A 135 -6.69 -1.93 -1.96
CA ASN A 135 -8.11 -2.13 -1.75
C ASN A 135 -8.68 -1.42 -0.50
N LEU A 136 -7.99 -0.38 0.01
CA LEU A 136 -8.38 0.42 1.17
C LEU A 136 -9.85 0.89 1.14
N ASP A 137 -10.37 1.16 -0.05
CA ASP A 137 -11.72 1.66 -0.32
C ASP A 137 -12.78 0.55 -0.48
N SER A 138 -12.46 -0.73 -0.27
CA SER A 138 -13.36 -1.89 -0.50
C SER A 138 -14.74 -1.79 0.15
N PHE A 139 -14.92 -0.90 1.12
CA PHE A 139 -16.25 -0.63 1.67
C PHE A 139 -17.25 -0.13 0.62
N THR A 140 -16.79 0.54 -0.44
CA THR A 140 -17.63 1.02 -1.55
C THR A 140 -18.23 -0.15 -2.34
N ARG A 141 -17.52 -1.28 -2.41
CA ARG A 141 -17.91 -2.52 -3.12
C ARG A 141 -18.58 -3.56 -2.21
N SER A 142 -18.95 -3.18 -0.99
CA SER A 142 -19.44 -4.11 0.03
C SER A 142 -20.97 -4.28 0.12
N HIS A 143 -21.72 -3.65 -0.79
CA HIS A 143 -23.19 -3.54 -0.72
C HIS A 143 -23.70 -3.00 0.65
N GLY A 144 -22.98 -2.03 1.22
CA GLY A 144 -23.31 -1.40 2.50
C GLY A 144 -22.99 -2.22 3.76
N LEU A 145 -22.41 -3.42 3.62
CA LEU A 145 -22.05 -4.28 4.76
C LEU A 145 -20.82 -3.75 5.51
N LEU A 146 -19.90 -3.11 4.79
CA LEU A 146 -18.79 -2.35 5.34
C LEU A 146 -19.06 -0.85 5.24
N LYS A 147 -18.39 -0.10 6.11
CA LYS A 147 -18.47 1.35 6.17
C LYS A 147 -17.05 1.90 6.20
N ALA A 148 -16.85 3.13 5.72
CA ALA A 148 -15.56 3.83 5.78
C ALA A 148 -14.89 3.73 7.16
N ARG A 149 -15.64 3.89 8.26
CA ARG A 149 -15.12 3.75 9.64
C ARG A 149 -14.48 2.39 9.94
N HIS A 150 -14.92 1.30 9.31
CA HIS A 150 -14.33 -0.02 9.49
C HIS A 150 -12.95 -0.07 8.83
N ALA A 151 -12.86 0.43 7.60
CA ALA A 151 -11.59 0.57 6.87
C ALA A 151 -10.61 1.47 7.63
N LYS A 152 -11.02 2.67 8.07
CA LYS A 152 -10.15 3.60 8.84
C LYS A 152 -9.61 2.96 10.13
N LYS A 153 -10.45 2.23 10.88
CA LYS A 153 -10.02 1.53 12.11
C LYS A 153 -9.03 0.41 11.83
N TYR A 154 -9.18 -0.27 10.69
CA TYR A 154 -8.27 -1.34 10.28
C TYR A 154 -6.95 -0.79 9.71
N ALA A 155 -7.01 0.23 8.86
CA ALA A 155 -5.85 0.95 8.34
C ALA A 155 -4.92 1.39 9.47
N ARG A 156 -5.45 2.00 10.55
CA ARG A 156 -4.66 2.38 11.73
C ARG A 156 -3.89 1.23 12.39
N LEU A 157 -4.38 -0.01 12.31
CA LEU A 157 -3.64 -1.17 12.82
C LEU A 157 -2.46 -1.51 11.90
N LEU A 158 -2.68 -1.44 10.58
CA LEU A 158 -1.66 -1.76 9.59
C LEU A 158 -0.59 -0.68 9.48
N THR A 159 -0.96 0.61 9.50
CA THR A 159 0.01 1.72 9.48
C THR A 159 0.94 1.66 10.68
N ARG A 160 0.40 1.45 11.89
CA ARG A 160 1.23 1.22 13.09
C ARG A 160 2.15 0.02 12.95
N ARG A 161 1.70 -1.06 12.30
CA ARG A 161 2.56 -2.25 12.09
C ARG A 161 3.68 -1.94 11.10
N ALA A 162 3.39 -1.25 10.00
CA ALA A 162 4.38 -0.82 9.02
C ALA A 162 5.44 0.07 9.65
N HIS A 163 5.04 1.10 10.40
CA HIS A 163 5.96 1.98 11.12
C HIS A 163 6.81 1.24 12.15
N ALA A 164 6.21 0.31 12.90
CA ALA A 164 6.97 -0.53 13.85
C ALA A 164 7.98 -1.45 13.14
N ALA A 165 7.77 -1.76 11.86
CA ALA A 165 8.70 -2.50 11.01
C ALA A 165 9.68 -1.60 10.24
N GLY A 166 9.63 -0.27 10.43
CA GLY A 166 10.49 0.69 9.73
C GLY A 166 10.05 1.07 8.32
N LEU A 167 8.85 0.67 7.90
CA LEU A 167 8.33 0.92 6.56
C LEU A 167 7.47 2.17 6.51
N ALA A 168 7.65 3.00 5.49
CA ALA A 168 6.65 4.01 5.13
C ALA A 168 5.39 3.32 4.60
N VAL A 169 4.21 3.92 4.77
CA VAL A 169 2.95 3.30 4.35
C VAL A 169 2.14 4.21 3.43
N ALA A 170 1.76 3.66 2.27
CA ALA A 170 0.99 4.36 1.25
C ALA A 170 -0.51 4.24 1.51
N GLN A 171 -1.22 5.37 1.38
CA GLN A 171 -2.65 5.34 1.12
C GLN A 171 -2.86 4.91 -0.34
N LYS A 172 -3.65 3.85 -0.56
CA LYS A 172 -4.10 3.47 -1.90
C LYS A 172 -5.47 4.09 -2.21
N ASN A 173 -5.54 4.88 -3.27
CA ASN A 173 -6.77 5.52 -3.76
C ASN A 173 -7.52 6.30 -2.64
N TRP A 174 -8.84 6.47 -2.76
CA TRP A 174 -9.70 7.21 -1.82
C TRP A 174 -9.27 8.67 -1.55
N ALA A 175 -9.32 9.53 -2.58
CA ALA A 175 -8.79 10.90 -2.56
C ALA A 175 -9.29 11.78 -1.40
N ASP A 176 -10.57 11.66 -1.04
CA ASP A 176 -11.18 12.44 0.06
C ASP A 176 -10.76 11.99 1.48
N LEU A 177 -9.86 11.01 1.59
CA LEU A 177 -9.37 10.55 2.88
C LEU A 177 -8.28 11.48 3.41
N ASP A 178 -8.49 12.01 4.62
CA ASP A 178 -7.41 12.53 5.46
C ASP A 178 -6.56 11.37 6.01
N GLY A 179 -5.67 10.86 5.15
CA GLY A 179 -4.88 9.66 5.43
C GLY A 179 -3.73 9.92 6.40
N ARG A 180 -3.22 11.15 6.47
CA ARG A 180 -2.20 11.56 7.46
C ARG A 180 -2.68 11.28 8.88
N ARG A 181 -3.96 11.56 9.20
CA ARG A 181 -4.55 11.22 10.51
C ARG A 181 -4.63 9.73 10.82
N LEU A 182 -4.49 8.87 9.82
CA LEU A 182 -4.43 7.41 9.98
C LEU A 182 -3.00 6.86 10.01
N GLY A 183 -2.00 7.71 9.81
CA GLY A 183 -0.59 7.35 9.76
C GLY A 183 -0.08 6.95 8.38
N PHE A 184 -0.75 7.38 7.30
CA PHE A 184 -0.19 7.24 5.95
C PHE A 184 0.86 8.31 5.67
N ASP A 185 1.91 7.93 4.95
CA ASP A 185 3.11 8.76 4.73
C ASP A 185 3.17 9.38 3.34
N PHE A 186 2.57 8.69 2.37
CA PHE A 186 2.48 9.05 0.95
C PHE A 186 1.23 8.40 0.35
N ALA A 187 0.96 8.64 -0.94
CA ALA A 187 -0.14 8.00 -1.65
C ALA A 187 0.32 7.26 -2.90
N VAL A 188 -0.36 6.17 -3.21
CA VAL A 188 -0.41 5.56 -4.55
C VAL A 188 -1.82 5.75 -5.07
N ALA A 189 -1.98 6.45 -6.17
CA ALA A 189 -3.26 6.80 -6.76
C ALA A 189 -3.35 6.28 -8.20
N GLU A 190 -4.38 5.49 -8.47
CA GLU A 190 -4.70 5.06 -9.83
C GLU A 190 -5.68 6.04 -10.45
N GLU A 191 -5.37 6.49 -11.66
CA GLU A 191 -6.26 7.33 -12.48
C GLU A 191 -6.62 8.68 -11.83
N CYS A 192 -5.75 9.29 -10.99
CA CYS A 192 -6.10 10.56 -10.34
C CYS A 192 -6.33 11.70 -11.33
N GLY A 193 -5.63 11.74 -12.47
CA GLY A 193 -5.83 12.82 -13.45
C GLY A 193 -7.07 12.59 -14.32
N ARG A 194 -7.47 11.32 -14.48
CA ARG A 194 -8.75 10.94 -15.07
C ARG A 194 -9.93 11.40 -14.21
N TYR A 195 -9.83 11.27 -12.89
CA TYR A 195 -10.92 11.60 -11.96
C TYR A 195 -10.82 12.99 -11.33
N ASP A 196 -9.83 13.80 -11.73
CA ASP A 196 -9.59 15.15 -11.18
C ASP A 196 -9.26 15.14 -9.67
N GLU A 197 -8.56 14.10 -9.22
CA GLU A 197 -8.29 13.81 -7.81
C GLU A 197 -6.84 14.13 -7.41
N CYS A 198 -5.92 14.35 -8.35
CA CYS A 198 -4.50 14.53 -8.02
C CYS A 198 -4.26 15.70 -7.05
N GLY A 199 -5.02 16.79 -7.20
CA GLY A 199 -4.95 17.94 -6.29
C GLY A 199 -5.27 17.60 -4.82
N ALA A 200 -6.22 16.69 -4.57
CA ALA A 200 -6.59 16.28 -3.21
C ALA A 200 -5.46 15.46 -2.54
N TYR A 201 -4.80 14.59 -3.30
CA TYR A 201 -3.61 13.88 -2.82
C TYR A 201 -2.47 14.83 -2.55
N VAL A 202 -2.21 15.76 -3.47
CA VAL A 202 -1.17 16.78 -3.34
C VAL A 202 -1.38 17.65 -2.10
N ALA A 203 -2.62 18.06 -1.82
CA ALA A 203 -2.95 18.84 -0.62
C ALA A 203 -2.60 18.08 0.68
N THR A 204 -2.63 16.74 0.66
CA THR A 204 -2.38 15.89 1.84
C THR A 204 -0.91 15.42 1.94
N TYR A 205 -0.27 15.16 0.81
CA TYR A 205 1.02 14.47 0.73
C TYR A 205 2.14 15.29 0.08
N GLY A 206 1.81 16.44 -0.50
CA GLY A 206 2.74 17.21 -1.32
C GLY A 206 3.16 16.41 -2.55
N ASP A 207 4.47 16.26 -2.72
CA ASP A 207 5.09 15.66 -3.91
C ASP A 207 5.20 14.14 -3.80
N ARG A 208 4.79 13.59 -2.65
CA ARG A 208 4.86 12.15 -2.33
C ARG A 208 3.56 11.46 -2.76
N VAL A 209 3.25 11.56 -4.04
CA VAL A 209 2.13 10.88 -4.69
C VAL A 209 2.66 10.15 -5.90
N LEU A 210 2.46 8.83 -5.92
CA LEU A 210 2.78 7.97 -7.04
C LEU A 210 1.49 7.73 -7.82
N VAL A 211 1.48 8.09 -9.10
CA VAL A 211 0.28 8.07 -9.94
C VAL A 211 0.43 7.03 -11.04
N VAL A 212 -0.58 6.18 -11.19
CA VAL A 212 -0.67 5.20 -12.27
C VAL A 212 -1.84 5.56 -13.17
N GLU A 213 -1.56 5.90 -14.42
CA GLU A 213 -2.58 6.17 -15.43
C GLU A 213 -2.68 5.00 -16.41
N TYR A 214 -3.90 4.62 -16.79
CA TYR A 214 -4.14 3.50 -17.70
C TYR A 214 -4.54 3.91 -19.11
N ARG A 215 -4.72 5.22 -19.34
CA ARG A 215 -5.12 5.78 -20.64
C ARG A 215 -4.16 6.88 -21.04
N ARG A 216 -3.66 6.81 -22.28
CA ARG A 216 -2.67 7.78 -22.78
C ARG A 216 -3.17 9.22 -22.79
N ARG A 217 -4.48 9.45 -22.97
CA ARG A 217 -5.07 10.80 -22.85
C ARG A 217 -4.95 11.33 -21.44
N ASP A 218 -5.34 10.52 -20.45
CA ASP A 218 -5.37 10.90 -19.05
C ASP A 218 -3.92 11.10 -18.56
N PHE A 219 -3.01 10.17 -18.87
CA PHE A 219 -1.57 10.31 -18.64
C PHE A 219 -0.97 11.62 -19.17
N ARG A 220 -1.23 12.00 -20.43
CA ARG A 220 -0.71 13.27 -20.98
C ARG A 220 -1.22 14.49 -20.24
N ARG A 221 -2.50 14.48 -19.84
CA ARG A 221 -3.09 15.55 -19.03
C ARG A 221 -2.41 15.60 -17.67
N THR A 222 -2.27 14.47 -17.00
CA THR A 222 -1.62 14.37 -15.69
C THR A 222 -0.17 14.84 -15.75
N CYS A 223 0.60 14.47 -16.78
CA CYS A 223 1.96 14.97 -16.97
C CYS A 223 2.02 16.49 -17.15
N ALA A 224 1.12 17.06 -17.98
CA ALA A 224 1.10 18.49 -18.22
C ALA A 224 0.77 19.31 -16.96
N GLU A 225 -0.07 18.77 -16.06
CA GLU A 225 -0.52 19.47 -14.86
C GLU A 225 0.36 19.17 -13.62
N TYR A 226 0.93 17.97 -13.53
CA TYR A 226 1.56 17.46 -12.30
C TYR A 226 2.91 16.76 -12.52
N GLY A 227 3.39 16.61 -13.75
CA GLY A 227 4.59 15.82 -14.09
C GLY A 227 5.87 16.32 -13.43
N ASP A 228 6.02 17.62 -13.22
CA ASP A 228 7.19 18.22 -12.55
C ASP A 228 7.21 17.96 -11.02
N ARG A 229 6.13 17.37 -10.48
CA ARG A 229 5.89 17.27 -9.04
C ARG A 229 5.63 15.85 -8.56
N LEU A 230 4.93 15.05 -9.35
CA LEU A 230 4.50 13.70 -8.97
C LEU A 230 5.19 12.66 -9.84
N GLY A 231 5.46 11.48 -9.27
CA GLY A 231 5.86 10.33 -10.08
C GLY A 231 4.65 9.78 -10.81
N VAL A 232 4.55 9.99 -12.13
CA VAL A 232 3.40 9.55 -12.93
C VAL A 232 3.86 8.51 -13.96
N VAL A 233 3.18 7.37 -14.02
CA VAL A 233 3.47 6.31 -14.98
C VAL A 233 2.24 5.90 -15.76
N LEU A 234 2.39 5.75 -17.08
CA LEU A 234 1.42 5.09 -17.95
C LEU A 234 1.66 3.58 -17.91
N ARG A 235 0.65 2.80 -17.54
CA ARG A 235 0.67 1.33 -17.61
C ARG A 235 -0.56 0.79 -18.36
N ASP A 236 -0.51 -0.48 -18.75
CA ASP A 236 -1.69 -1.24 -19.12
C ASP A 236 -2.35 -1.81 -17.86
N ARG A 237 -3.67 -2.05 -17.90
CA ARG A 237 -4.44 -2.52 -16.73
C ARG A 237 -3.93 -3.84 -16.15
N ASP A 238 -3.42 -4.73 -17.00
CA ASP A 238 -2.86 -6.01 -16.57
C ASP A 238 -1.43 -5.90 -16.00
N LEU A 239 -0.84 -4.70 -16.05
CA LEU A 239 0.50 -4.39 -15.52
C LEU A 239 1.57 -5.35 -16.04
N ARG A 240 1.47 -5.75 -17.31
CA ARG A 240 2.32 -6.81 -17.89
C ARG A 240 3.78 -6.35 -17.97
N PRO A 241 4.75 -7.28 -17.87
CA PRO A 241 6.19 -6.97 -18.02
C PRO A 241 6.53 -6.32 -19.37
N ARG A 242 5.86 -6.77 -20.43
CA ARG A 242 6.01 -6.27 -21.81
C ARG A 242 4.87 -5.33 -22.22
N GLY A 243 4.12 -4.83 -21.25
CA GLY A 243 3.03 -3.88 -21.48
C GLY A 243 3.52 -2.45 -21.70
N VAL A 244 2.59 -1.51 -21.87
CA VAL A 244 2.96 -0.09 -22.06
C VAL A 244 3.60 0.44 -20.78
N ARG A 245 4.70 1.19 -20.94
CA ARG A 245 5.40 1.92 -19.89
C ARG A 245 5.83 3.26 -20.47
N ALA A 246 5.42 4.35 -19.83
CA ALA A 246 5.89 5.69 -20.14
C ALA A 246 5.86 6.52 -18.85
N TRP A 247 6.78 7.47 -18.77
CA TRP A 247 6.94 8.40 -17.66
C TRP A 247 6.77 9.82 -18.19
N CYS A 248 6.40 10.74 -17.30
CA CYS A 248 6.66 12.15 -17.61
C CYS A 248 8.19 12.35 -17.66
#